data_AF-A0A3E2GU65-F1
#
_entry.id   AF-A0A3E2GU65-F1
#
_cell.length_a   1.000
_cell.length_b   1.000
_cell.length_c   1.000
_cell.angle_alpha   90.00
_cell.angle_beta   90.00
_cell.angle_gamma   90.00
#
_symmetry.space_group_name_H-M   'P 1'
#
loop_
_entity.id
_entity.type
_entity.pdbx_description
1 polymer ?
#
loop_
_entity_poly.entity_id
_entity_poly.type
_entity_poly.pdbx_seq_one_letter_code
_entity_poly.pdbx_strand_id
1 'polypeptide(L)'
;MVIISPRIHFYEIDDQPWFPPYLREKVQSCLTLAWTFKVPLLQKASPAQLVASTLLHILGDAARKYTYVDFCAGAGGPTPYIEKILNAQLASSTPSLPANKSNGVNGLTARSPGPESQTFPTEAVKFVLTDIHPHIPDWTEAAKKSENLSFVSDPVDAANAPPELVGHDGKKVFRLYNLAFHHFQDDLGSDILRNTLETADGFG
;
A
#
# COMPACT_ATOMS: atom_id res chain seq x y z
N MET A 1 -12.12 1.60 28.76
CA MET A 1 -12.32 2.27 27.46
C MET A 1 -13.41 3.30 27.65
N VAL A 2 -13.16 4.58 27.38
CA VAL A 2 -14.17 5.64 27.49
C VAL A 2 -14.78 5.84 26.11
N ILE A 3 -16.05 5.47 25.94
CA ILE A 3 -16.80 5.71 24.71
C ILE A 3 -17.34 7.14 24.79
N ILE A 4 -16.80 8.04 23.98
CA ILE A 4 -17.21 9.46 23.94
C ILE A 4 -18.59 9.61 23.26
N SER A 5 -18.91 8.75 22.29
CA SER A 5 -20.20 8.62 21.59
C SER A 5 -20.23 7.28 20.83
N PRO A 6 -21.39 6.66 20.58
CA PRO A 6 -21.48 5.55 19.61
C PRO A 6 -20.98 6.00 18.22
N ARG A 7 -20.37 5.06 17.48
CA ARG A 7 -20.01 5.27 16.07
C ARG A 7 -21.30 5.46 15.27
N ILE A 8 -21.38 6.56 14.54
CA ILE A 8 -22.44 6.77 13.54
C ILE A 8 -21.83 6.36 12.20
N HIS A 9 -22.43 5.36 11.56
CA HIS A 9 -22.02 4.92 10.24
C HIS A 9 -22.85 5.68 9.18
N PHE A 10 -22.19 6.63 8.51
CA PHE A 10 -22.75 7.35 7.38
C PHE A 10 -22.52 6.58 6.09
N TYR A 11 -23.50 6.64 5.18
CA TYR A 11 -23.37 6.06 3.84
C TYR A 11 -22.80 7.10 2.88
N GLU A 12 -22.00 6.66 1.92
CA GLU A 12 -21.64 7.48 0.77
C GLU A 12 -22.78 7.47 -0.24
N ILE A 13 -23.13 8.66 -0.72
CA ILE A 13 -24.23 8.82 -1.67
C ILE A 13 -23.90 8.16 -3.02
N ASP A 14 -22.62 8.17 -3.41
CA ASP A 14 -22.13 7.61 -4.66
C ASP A 14 -22.00 6.09 -4.65
N ASP A 15 -21.95 5.45 -3.47
CA ASP A 15 -22.02 3.99 -3.32
C ASP A 15 -23.42 3.43 -3.57
N GLN A 16 -24.46 4.27 -3.60
CA GLN A 16 -25.82 3.77 -3.71
C GLN A 16 -26.09 3.13 -5.09
N PRO A 17 -26.82 2.00 -5.17
CA PRO A 17 -27.08 1.31 -6.45
C PRO A 17 -27.78 2.20 -7.49
N TRP A 18 -28.55 3.19 -7.04
CA TRP A 18 -29.27 4.13 -7.91
C TRP A 18 -28.42 5.33 -8.34
N PHE A 19 -27.21 5.52 -7.78
CA PHE A 19 -26.40 6.69 -8.07
C PHE A 19 -25.83 6.63 -9.51
N PRO A 20 -25.93 7.72 -10.30
CA PRO A 20 -25.55 7.71 -11.71
C PRO A 20 -24.07 7.31 -11.92
N PRO A 21 -23.77 6.30 -12.77
CA PRO A 21 -22.40 5.83 -12.99
C PRO A 21 -21.42 6.93 -13.40
N TYR A 22 -21.82 7.81 -14.31
CA TYR A 22 -21.01 8.95 -14.74
C TYR A 22 -20.59 9.87 -13.58
N LEU A 23 -21.50 10.12 -12.62
CA LEU A 23 -21.17 10.95 -11.47
C LEU A 23 -20.25 10.22 -10.50
N ARG A 24 -20.43 8.90 -10.33
CA ARG A 24 -19.57 8.06 -9.47
C ARG A 24 -18.13 8.13 -9.94
N GLU A 25 -17.90 7.98 -11.25
CA GLU A 25 -16.58 8.15 -11.86
C GLU A 25 -15.96 9.52 -11.58
N LYS A 26 -16.76 10.60 -11.57
CA LYS A 26 -16.28 11.94 -11.21
C LYS A 26 -15.95 12.08 -9.73
N VAL A 27 -16.75 11.52 -8.84
CA VAL A 27 -16.43 11.50 -7.40
C VAL A 27 -15.11 10.77 -7.17
N GLN A 28 -14.96 9.55 -7.72
CA GLN A 28 -13.73 8.77 -7.64
C GLN A 28 -12.50 9.50 -8.22
N SER A 29 -12.67 10.21 -9.34
CA SER A 29 -11.62 11.06 -9.92
C SER A 29 -11.23 12.22 -8.99
N CYS A 30 -12.21 12.88 -8.37
CA CYS A 30 -11.98 13.95 -7.40
C CYS A 30 -11.29 13.43 -6.13
N LEU A 31 -11.67 12.24 -5.64
CA LEU A 31 -11.02 11.60 -4.50
C LEU A 31 -9.55 11.27 -4.81
N THR A 32 -9.28 10.72 -5.99
CA THR A 32 -7.90 10.48 -6.47
C THR A 32 -7.10 11.78 -6.54
N LEU A 33 -7.71 12.85 -7.05
CA LEU A 33 -7.08 14.17 -7.07
C LEU A 33 -6.79 14.66 -5.65
N ALA A 34 -7.72 14.53 -4.70
CA ALA A 34 -7.51 14.96 -3.32
C ALA A 34 -6.31 14.26 -2.65
N TRP A 35 -6.08 12.98 -2.98
CA TRP A 35 -4.94 12.20 -2.49
C TRP A 35 -3.59 12.57 -3.11
N THR A 36 -3.61 13.09 -4.33
CA THR A 36 -2.40 13.33 -5.13
C THR A 36 -2.05 14.81 -5.24
N PHE A 37 -3.03 15.67 -5.00
CA PHE A 37 -2.88 17.10 -4.96
C PHE A 37 -2.08 17.52 -3.73
N LYS A 38 -1.24 18.53 -3.93
CA LYS A 38 -0.48 19.21 -2.90
C LYS A 38 -0.87 20.68 -2.98
N VAL A 39 -1.58 21.18 -1.96
CA VAL A 39 -1.96 22.59 -1.88
C VAL A 39 -0.68 23.43 -1.79
N PRO A 40 -0.40 24.30 -2.79
CA PRO A 40 0.78 25.14 -2.77
C PRO A 40 0.83 25.96 -1.49
N LEU A 41 2.03 26.07 -0.90
CA LEU A 41 2.32 26.82 0.34
C LEU A 41 1.74 26.25 1.64
N LEU A 42 0.63 25.50 1.60
CA LEU A 42 0.00 24.92 2.80
C LEU A 42 0.44 23.49 3.08
N GLN A 43 0.69 22.69 2.04
CA GLN A 43 1.09 21.29 2.19
C GLN A 43 2.52 21.09 1.68
N LYS A 44 3.35 20.38 2.45
CA LYS A 44 4.72 20.01 2.06
C LYS A 44 4.73 18.80 1.11
N ALA A 45 3.77 17.90 1.28
CA ALA A 45 3.62 16.65 0.54
C ALA A 45 2.13 16.38 0.32
N SER A 46 1.79 15.64 -0.75
CA SER A 46 0.44 15.11 -0.92
C SER A 46 0.17 13.98 0.09
N PRO A 47 -1.11 13.66 0.40
CA PRO A 47 -1.44 12.50 1.23
C PRO A 47 -0.78 11.18 0.77
N ALA A 48 -0.76 10.90 -0.53
CA ALA A 48 -0.09 9.71 -1.07
C ALA A 48 1.43 9.71 -0.80
N GLN A 49 2.08 10.87 -0.88
CA GLN A 49 3.51 11.02 -0.53
C GLN A 49 3.77 10.79 0.96
N LEU A 50 2.86 11.20 1.84
CA LEU A 50 2.96 10.96 3.27
C LEU A 50 2.86 9.48 3.60
N VAL A 51 1.95 8.75 2.94
CA VAL A 51 1.83 7.28 3.10
C VAL A 51 3.12 6.59 2.66
N ALA A 52 3.62 6.87 1.44
CA ALA A 52 4.87 6.27 0.96
C ALA A 52 6.07 6.56 1.87
N SER A 53 6.18 7.82 2.34
CA SER A 53 7.27 8.22 3.25
C SER A 53 7.14 7.55 4.63
N THR A 54 5.91 7.31 5.10
CA THR A 54 5.66 6.59 6.36
C THR A 54 6.03 5.12 6.22
N LEU A 55 5.62 4.46 5.13
CA LEU A 55 6.01 3.08 4.83
C LEU A 55 7.54 2.94 4.81
N LEU A 56 8.23 3.82 4.10
CA LEU A 56 9.70 3.80 4.06
C LEU A 56 10.32 4.09 5.42
N HIS A 57 9.80 5.06 6.18
CA HIS A 57 10.33 5.41 7.49
C HIS A 57 10.21 4.25 8.50
N ILE A 58 9.08 3.55 8.49
CA ILE A 58 8.79 2.46 9.44
C ILE A 58 9.47 1.15 9.01
N LEU A 59 9.45 0.82 7.72
CA LEU A 59 9.93 -0.47 7.22
C LEU A 59 11.39 -0.43 6.71
N GLY A 60 11.89 0.74 6.30
CA GLY A 60 13.21 0.87 5.67
C GLY A 60 13.35 -0.08 4.47
N ASP A 61 14.51 -0.72 4.34
CA ASP A 61 14.76 -1.73 3.30
C ASP A 61 13.87 -2.98 3.43
N ALA A 62 13.30 -3.24 4.62
CA ALA A 62 12.35 -4.34 4.79
C ALA A 62 11.06 -4.14 4.00
N ALA A 63 10.75 -2.90 3.56
CA ALA A 63 9.66 -2.63 2.63
C ALA A 63 9.74 -3.50 1.38
N ARG A 64 10.95 -3.88 0.94
CA ARG A 64 11.21 -4.71 -0.25
C ARG A 64 10.88 -6.18 -0.07
N LYS A 65 10.67 -6.64 1.16
CA LYS A 65 10.23 -8.01 1.46
C LYS A 65 8.75 -8.20 1.20
N TYR A 66 7.98 -7.12 1.05
CA TYR A 66 6.53 -7.17 0.94
C TYR A 66 6.07 -7.01 -0.51
N THR A 67 4.96 -7.68 -0.84
CA THR A 67 4.02 -7.28 -1.87
C THR A 67 2.87 -6.55 -1.19
N TYR A 68 2.52 -5.36 -1.70
CA TYR A 68 1.45 -4.55 -1.14
C TYR A 68 0.15 -4.84 -1.87
N VAL A 69 -0.90 -5.23 -1.16
CA VAL A 69 -2.19 -5.58 -1.76
C VAL A 69 -3.25 -4.65 -1.20
N ASP A 70 -3.85 -3.84 -2.05
CA ASP A 70 -4.99 -3.01 -1.69
C ASP A 70 -6.26 -3.83 -1.85
N PHE A 71 -6.93 -4.12 -0.74
CA PHE A 71 -8.12 -5.00 -0.69
C PHE A 71 -9.43 -4.26 -0.97
N CYS A 72 -9.38 -2.94 -1.05
CA CYS A 72 -10.54 -2.08 -1.25
C CYS A 72 -10.15 -0.92 -2.17
N ALA A 73 -9.53 -1.26 -3.29
CA ALA A 73 -8.88 -0.28 -4.15
C ALA A 73 -9.85 0.67 -4.84
N GLY A 74 -11.15 0.33 -4.95
CA GLY A 74 -12.12 1.07 -5.76
C GLY A 74 -11.58 1.29 -7.18
N ALA A 75 -11.61 2.53 -7.68
CA ALA A 75 -11.00 2.89 -8.98
C ALA A 75 -9.45 2.97 -8.97
N GLY A 76 -8.79 2.54 -7.89
CA GLY A 76 -7.33 2.51 -7.72
C GLY A 76 -6.78 3.58 -6.76
N GLY A 77 -7.54 4.66 -6.50
CA GLY A 77 -7.26 5.64 -5.45
C GLY A 77 -5.80 6.14 -5.40
N PRO A 78 -5.18 6.24 -4.20
CA PRO A 78 -3.80 6.70 -4.06
C PRO A 78 -2.77 5.63 -4.43
N THR A 79 -3.15 4.37 -4.57
CA THR A 79 -2.24 3.22 -4.61
C THR A 79 -1.23 3.26 -5.76
N PRO A 80 -1.61 3.58 -7.01
CA PRO A 80 -0.66 3.76 -8.11
C PRO A 80 0.37 4.86 -7.86
N TYR A 81 0.04 5.86 -7.04
CA TYR A 81 0.95 6.96 -6.71
C TYR A 81 1.88 6.57 -5.56
N ILE A 82 1.34 5.92 -4.52
CA ILE A 82 2.12 5.37 -3.41
C ILE A 82 3.20 4.42 -3.94
N GLU A 83 2.85 3.51 -4.85
CA GLU A 83 3.79 2.60 -5.53
C GLU A 83 4.96 3.35 -6.13
N LYS A 84 4.68 4.32 -7.02
CA LYS A 84 5.72 5.08 -7.72
C LYS A 84 6.62 5.86 -6.77
N ILE A 85 6.02 6.50 -5.77
CA ILE A 85 6.77 7.32 -4.80
C ILE A 85 7.66 6.42 -3.94
N LEU A 86 7.13 5.32 -3.41
CA LEU A 86 7.89 4.39 -2.57
C LEU A 86 9.06 3.78 -3.34
N ASN A 87 8.82 3.31 -4.58
CA ASN A 87 9.87 2.74 -5.42
C ASN A 87 10.94 3.77 -5.79
N ALA A 88 10.57 5.02 -6.08
CA ALA A 88 11.53 6.08 -6.34
C ALA A 88 12.40 6.40 -5.11
N GLN A 89 11.81 6.44 -3.91
CA GLN A 89 12.55 6.69 -2.67
C GLN A 89 13.48 5.52 -2.29
N LEU A 90 13.04 4.28 -2.52
CA LEU A 90 13.85 3.09 -2.30
C LEU A 90 15.04 3.00 -3.28
N ALA A 91 14.84 3.42 -4.54
CA ALA A 91 15.91 3.49 -5.53
C ALA A 91 16.96 4.54 -5.18
N SER A 92 16.56 5.70 -4.66
CA SER A 92 17.50 6.75 -4.24
C SER A 92 18.22 6.45 -2.92
N SER A 93 17.64 5.60 -2.07
CA SER A 93 18.20 5.20 -0.78
C SER A 93 19.26 4.09 -0.88
N THR A 94 19.40 3.44 -2.05
CA THR A 94 20.42 2.39 -2.23
C THR A 94 21.80 3.03 -2.29
N PRO A 95 22.72 2.76 -1.34
CA PRO A 95 24.07 3.29 -1.42
C PRO A 95 24.73 2.76 -2.69
N SER A 96 25.24 3.67 -3.53
CA SER A 96 26.19 3.29 -4.56
C SER A 96 27.32 2.49 -3.91
N LEU A 97 27.65 1.33 -4.47
CA LEU A 97 28.79 0.51 -4.07
C LEU A 97 29.98 1.43 -3.75
N PRO A 98 30.65 1.29 -2.59
CA PRO A 98 31.79 2.15 -2.29
C PRO A 98 32.85 1.91 -3.37
N ALA A 99 33.19 2.99 -4.08
CA ALA A 99 34.35 3.02 -4.94
C ALA A 99 35.55 2.54 -4.12
N ASN A 100 36.14 1.44 -4.56
CA ASN A 100 37.23 0.73 -3.91
C ASN A 100 38.44 1.68 -3.76
N LYS A 101 38.54 2.38 -2.61
CA LYS A 101 39.76 3.04 -2.17
C LYS A 101 40.37 2.19 -1.08
N SER A 102 41.22 1.25 -1.49
CA SER A 102 42.09 0.50 -0.61
C SER A 102 43.05 1.47 0.10
N ASN A 103 42.90 1.64 1.41
CA ASN A 103 43.95 2.19 2.27
C ASN A 103 44.00 1.43 3.60
N GLY A 104 45.06 0.64 3.76
CA GLY A 104 45.88 0.53 4.99
C GLY A 104 45.23 0.23 6.35
N VAL A 105 45.17 -1.07 6.69
CA VAL A 105 45.44 -1.78 7.97
C VAL A 105 45.49 -0.99 9.30
N ASN A 106 44.72 -1.44 10.33
CA ASN A 106 45.23 -2.06 11.59
C ASN A 106 44.16 -2.31 12.67
N GLY A 107 43.93 -3.60 12.96
CA GLY A 107 43.77 -4.20 14.29
C GLY A 107 42.60 -3.78 15.20
N LEU A 108 41.62 -4.67 15.39
CA LEU A 108 40.96 -5.05 16.66
C LEU A 108 40.04 -6.26 16.36
N THR A 109 40.08 -7.28 17.23
CA THR A 109 39.39 -8.56 17.04
C THR A 109 37.87 -8.44 17.14
N ALA A 110 37.15 -9.09 16.20
CA ALA A 110 35.71 -9.03 16.06
C ALA A 110 34.97 -9.66 17.27
N ARG A 111 34.02 -8.91 17.81
CA ARG A 111 33.14 -9.28 18.92
C ARG A 111 31.81 -9.80 18.35
N SER A 112 31.54 -11.10 18.53
CA SER A 112 30.28 -11.82 18.29
C SER A 112 29.70 -11.79 16.86
N PRO A 113 28.89 -12.79 16.44
CA PRO A 113 28.23 -12.73 15.14
C PRO A 113 27.26 -11.54 15.18
N GLY A 114 27.46 -10.57 14.28
CA GLY A 114 26.50 -9.50 14.07
C GLY A 114 25.13 -10.06 13.67
N PRO A 115 24.06 -9.24 13.73
CA PRO A 115 22.76 -9.65 13.19
C PRO A 115 22.99 -10.14 11.76
N GLU A 116 22.40 -11.29 11.42
CA GLU A 116 22.47 -11.87 10.08
C GLU A 116 22.37 -10.75 9.04
N SER A 117 23.33 -10.71 8.11
CA SER A 117 23.28 -9.83 6.95
C SER A 117 22.03 -10.16 6.13
N GLN A 118 20.89 -9.58 6.51
CA GLN A 118 19.64 -9.75 5.79
C GLN A 118 19.81 -9.14 4.42
N THR A 119 20.04 -9.98 3.41
CA THR A 119 20.07 -9.57 2.02
C THR A 119 18.66 -9.18 1.61
N PHE A 120 18.43 -7.88 1.38
CA PHE A 120 17.14 -7.41 0.86
C PHE A 120 17.11 -7.58 -0.66
N PRO A 121 15.97 -7.95 -1.25
CA PRO A 121 15.81 -7.90 -2.70
C PRO A 121 16.16 -6.51 -3.21
N THR A 122 16.93 -6.39 -4.28
CA THR A 122 17.24 -5.08 -4.89
C THR A 122 16.12 -4.59 -5.82
N GLU A 123 15.19 -5.48 -6.13
CA GLU A 123 14.06 -5.25 -7.02
C GLU A 123 13.08 -4.21 -6.47
N ALA A 124 12.39 -3.56 -7.39
CA ALA A 124 11.26 -2.70 -7.07
C ALA A 124 10.14 -3.49 -6.38
N VAL A 125 9.45 -2.80 -5.49
CA VAL A 125 8.34 -3.32 -4.72
C VAL A 125 7.08 -3.39 -5.58
N LYS A 126 6.31 -4.46 -5.43
CA LYS A 126 5.10 -4.72 -6.22
C LYS A 126 3.85 -4.34 -5.44
N PHE A 127 2.88 -3.80 -6.15
CA PHE A 127 1.55 -3.44 -5.67
C PHE A 127 0.49 -4.17 -6.49
N VAL A 128 -0.57 -4.61 -5.81
CA VAL A 128 -1.71 -5.31 -6.41
C VAL A 128 -3.00 -4.62 -6.00
N LEU A 129 -3.85 -4.28 -6.98
CA LEU A 129 -5.19 -3.73 -6.74
C LEU A 129 -6.23 -4.85 -6.73
N THR A 130 -7.08 -4.87 -5.71
CA THR A 130 -8.20 -5.80 -5.59
C THR A 130 -9.39 -5.11 -4.93
N ASP A 131 -10.59 -5.60 -5.18
CA ASP A 131 -11.82 -5.04 -4.63
C ASP A 131 -12.94 -6.08 -4.74
N ILE A 132 -13.99 -5.95 -3.91
CA ILE A 132 -15.22 -6.74 -4.06
C ILE A 132 -15.99 -6.34 -5.34
N HIS A 133 -15.73 -5.13 -5.86
CA HIS A 133 -16.28 -4.59 -7.10
C HIS A 133 -15.15 -4.07 -8.03
N PRO A 134 -14.43 -4.96 -8.73
CA PRO A 134 -13.28 -4.59 -9.55
C PRO A 134 -13.52 -3.50 -10.60
N HIS A 135 -12.68 -2.46 -10.61
CA HIS A 135 -12.72 -1.35 -11.59
C HIS A 135 -11.72 -1.59 -12.75
N ILE A 136 -12.01 -2.60 -13.57
CA ILE A 136 -11.09 -3.09 -14.61
C ILE A 136 -10.58 -2.00 -15.59
N PRO A 137 -11.41 -1.08 -16.12
CA PRO A 137 -10.92 -0.06 -17.03
C PRO A 137 -9.85 0.86 -16.40
N ASP A 138 -10.11 1.33 -15.18
CA ASP A 138 -9.20 2.24 -14.46
C ASP A 138 -7.90 1.52 -14.08
N TRP A 139 -8.00 0.28 -13.59
CA TRP A 139 -6.85 -0.52 -13.21
C TRP A 139 -5.99 -0.91 -14.40
N THR A 140 -6.60 -1.18 -15.55
CA THR A 140 -5.87 -1.44 -16.80
C THR A 140 -5.04 -0.23 -17.22
N GLU A 141 -5.62 0.97 -17.18
CA GLU A 141 -4.89 2.21 -17.50
C GLU A 141 -3.82 2.57 -16.46
N ALA A 142 -4.04 2.23 -15.18
CA ALA A 142 -3.04 2.42 -14.14
C ALA A 142 -1.85 1.46 -14.30
N ALA A 143 -2.11 0.16 -14.50
CA ALA A 143 -1.10 -0.88 -14.65
C ALA A 143 -0.22 -0.67 -15.89
N LYS A 144 -0.77 -0.16 -17.00
CA LYS A 144 0.02 0.23 -18.19
C LYS A 144 1.12 1.26 -17.89
N LYS A 145 0.99 2.03 -16.80
CA LYS A 145 1.92 3.10 -16.42
C LYS A 145 3.00 2.64 -15.43
N SER A 146 3.02 1.37 -15.03
CA SER A 146 4.01 0.82 -14.08
C SER A 146 4.08 -0.70 -14.15
N GLU A 147 5.28 -1.25 -14.39
CA GLU A 147 5.54 -2.70 -14.31
C GLU A 147 5.47 -3.26 -12.87
N ASN A 148 5.30 -2.37 -11.89
CA ASN A 148 5.21 -2.72 -10.47
C ASN A 148 3.78 -2.71 -9.94
N LEU A 149 2.79 -2.44 -10.80
CA LEU A 149 1.39 -2.42 -10.44
C LEU A 149 0.62 -3.45 -11.27
N SER A 150 -0.02 -4.39 -10.60
CA SER A 150 -0.95 -5.36 -11.19
C SER A 150 -2.30 -5.31 -10.48
N PHE A 151 -3.25 -6.13 -10.92
CA PHE A 151 -4.57 -6.22 -10.30
C PHE A 151 -5.17 -7.62 -10.46
N VAL A 152 -6.15 -7.92 -9.60
CA VAL A 152 -6.97 -9.14 -9.67
C VAL A 152 -8.31 -8.77 -10.27
N SER A 153 -8.68 -9.39 -11.38
CA SER A 153 -9.92 -9.03 -12.09
C SER A 153 -11.18 -9.60 -11.46
N ASP A 154 -11.05 -10.67 -10.68
CA ASP A 154 -12.16 -11.30 -9.98
C ASP A 154 -12.48 -10.56 -8.68
N PRO A 155 -13.76 -10.50 -8.25
CA PRO A 155 -14.14 -9.96 -6.95
C PRO A 155 -13.37 -10.63 -5.79
N VAL A 156 -12.82 -9.82 -4.90
CA VAL A 156 -12.09 -10.28 -3.71
C VAL A 156 -12.78 -9.78 -2.45
N ASP A 157 -13.16 -10.72 -1.57
CA ASP A 157 -13.67 -10.40 -0.24
C ASP A 157 -12.52 -10.17 0.73
N ALA A 158 -12.39 -8.94 1.24
CA ALA A 158 -11.38 -8.56 2.22
C ALA A 158 -11.50 -9.31 3.57
N ALA A 159 -12.69 -9.79 3.92
CA ALA A 159 -12.93 -10.60 5.12
C ALA A 159 -12.56 -12.08 4.92
N ASN A 160 -12.36 -12.50 3.68
CA ASN A 160 -11.98 -13.87 3.31
C ASN A 160 -11.02 -13.86 2.12
N ALA A 161 -9.87 -13.22 2.33
CA ALA A 161 -8.88 -13.04 1.28
C ALA A 161 -8.36 -14.40 0.76
N PRO A 162 -8.29 -14.58 -0.56
CA PRO A 162 -7.93 -15.87 -1.13
C PRO A 162 -6.41 -16.13 -0.94
N PRO A 163 -6.00 -17.37 -0.62
CA PRO A 163 -4.62 -17.69 -0.23
C PRO A 163 -3.54 -17.24 -1.23
N GLU A 164 -3.85 -17.22 -2.52
CA GLU A 164 -2.99 -16.74 -3.59
C GLU A 164 -2.61 -15.26 -3.46
N LEU A 165 -3.42 -14.42 -2.79
CA LEU A 165 -3.10 -13.01 -2.52
C LEU A 165 -2.40 -12.81 -1.19
N VAL A 166 -2.15 -13.89 -0.47
CA VAL A 166 -1.60 -13.91 0.89
C VAL A 166 -0.14 -14.43 0.90
N GLY A 167 0.37 -14.91 -0.24
CA GLY A 167 1.79 -15.17 -0.41
C GLY A 167 2.13 -15.66 -1.80
N HIS A 168 3.00 -14.93 -2.51
CA HIS A 168 3.62 -15.40 -3.74
C HIS A 168 5.14 -15.16 -3.69
N ASP A 169 5.88 -16.09 -4.27
CA ASP A 169 7.31 -15.97 -4.58
C ASP A 169 8.24 -15.70 -3.39
N GLY A 170 7.84 -16.15 -2.18
CA GLY A 170 8.62 -15.97 -0.96
C GLY A 170 8.63 -14.53 -0.42
N LYS A 171 7.81 -13.63 -1.00
CA LYS A 171 7.56 -12.29 -0.44
C LYS A 171 6.42 -12.33 0.57
N LYS A 172 6.56 -11.51 1.61
CA LYS A 172 5.56 -11.25 2.63
C LYS A 172 4.40 -10.44 2.05
N VAL A 173 3.22 -10.47 2.66
CA VAL A 173 2.08 -9.66 2.21
C VAL A 173 1.79 -8.51 3.17
N PHE A 174 1.68 -7.30 2.62
CA PHE A 174 1.25 -6.10 3.34
C PHE A 174 -0.11 -5.65 2.79
N ARG A 175 -1.15 -5.69 3.62
CA ARG A 175 -2.51 -5.29 3.18
C ARG A 175 -2.75 -3.80 3.39
N LEU A 176 -3.35 -3.18 2.39
CA LEU A 176 -3.77 -1.78 2.42
C LEU A 176 -5.29 -1.68 2.31
N TYR A 177 -5.85 -0.69 2.98
CA TYR A 177 -7.29 -0.36 2.96
C TYR A 177 -7.50 1.13 2.69
N ASN A 178 -7.04 1.60 1.53
CA ASN A 178 -7.00 3.03 1.25
C ASN A 178 -8.40 3.62 1.12
N LEU A 179 -8.75 4.51 2.06
CA LEU A 179 -10.05 5.21 2.07
C LEU A 179 -11.26 4.26 2.07
N ALA A 180 -11.16 3.11 2.74
CA ALA A 180 -12.20 2.07 2.68
C ALA A 180 -12.87 1.77 4.04
N PHE A 181 -12.17 1.95 5.16
CA PHE A 181 -12.65 1.41 6.44
C PHE A 181 -13.92 2.07 6.97
N HIS A 182 -14.22 3.30 6.53
CA HIS A 182 -15.43 3.99 6.95
C HIS A 182 -16.71 3.44 6.30
N HIS A 183 -16.61 2.65 5.22
CA HIS A 183 -17.74 1.98 4.56
C HIS A 183 -18.22 0.72 5.29
N PHE A 184 -17.41 0.17 6.21
CA PHE A 184 -17.73 -1.11 6.84
C PHE A 184 -18.48 -0.93 8.16
N GLN A 185 -19.54 -1.73 8.35
CA GLN A 185 -20.14 -1.90 9.68
C GLN A 185 -19.13 -2.52 10.65
N ASP A 186 -19.36 -2.38 11.94
CA ASP A 186 -18.42 -2.85 12.98
C ASP A 186 -18.12 -4.35 12.85
N ASP A 187 -19.12 -5.19 12.54
CA ASP A 187 -18.94 -6.63 12.37
C ASP A 187 -18.05 -6.95 11.16
N LEU A 188 -18.38 -6.42 9.98
CA LEU A 188 -17.60 -6.63 8.76
C LEU A 188 -16.17 -6.07 8.88
N GLY A 189 -16.02 -4.88 9.45
CA GLY A 189 -14.70 -4.30 9.71
C GLY A 189 -13.87 -5.17 10.66
N SER A 190 -14.51 -5.76 11.68
CA SER A 190 -13.85 -6.69 12.60
C SER A 190 -13.43 -7.99 11.91
N ASP A 191 -14.25 -8.52 11.02
CA ASP A 191 -13.92 -9.72 10.24
C ASP A 191 -12.77 -9.47 9.25
N ILE A 192 -12.75 -8.31 8.59
CA ILE A 192 -11.62 -7.87 7.74
C ILE A 192 -10.33 -7.77 8.57
N LEU A 193 -10.35 -7.10 9.72
CA LEU A 193 -9.17 -6.99 10.57
C LEU A 193 -8.70 -8.36 11.09
N ARG A 194 -9.64 -9.22 11.50
CA ARG A 194 -9.33 -10.59 11.93
C ARG A 194 -8.62 -11.34 10.82
N ASN A 195 -9.21 -11.40 9.63
CA ASN A 195 -8.62 -12.11 8.50
C ASN A 195 -7.21 -11.57 8.18
N THR A 196 -7.05 -10.25 8.18
CA THR A 196 -5.74 -9.62 7.95
C THR A 196 -4.69 -9.99 8.98
N LEU A 197 -5.03 -9.95 10.27
CA LEU A 197 -4.08 -10.31 11.33
C LEU A 197 -3.75 -11.80 11.35
N GLU A 198 -4.66 -12.66 10.90
CA GLU A 198 -4.45 -14.11 10.83
C GLU A 198 -3.63 -14.53 9.62
N THR A 199 -3.62 -13.73 8.55
CA THR A 199 -3.12 -14.19 7.25
C THR A 199 -2.05 -13.30 6.62
N ALA A 200 -1.98 -12.00 6.93
CA ALA A 200 -0.98 -11.09 6.37
C ALA A 200 0.24 -10.90 7.29
N ASP A 201 1.37 -10.47 6.71
CA ASP A 201 2.59 -10.14 7.45
C ASP A 201 2.65 -8.66 7.90
N GLY A 202 1.79 -7.81 7.32
CA GLY A 202 1.66 -6.40 7.65
C GLY A 202 0.33 -5.82 7.17
N PHE A 203 -0.09 -4.70 7.77
CA PHE A 203 -1.28 -3.98 7.34
C PHE A 203 -1.15 -2.47 7.59
N GLY A 204 -1.89 -1.66 6.84
CA GLY A 204 -1.90 -0.20 6.96
C GLY A 204 -3.09 0.47 6.29
#